data_AF-A0A643BN65-F1
#
_entry.id   AF-A0A643BN65-F1
#
_cell.length_a   1.000
_cell.length_b   1.000
_cell.length_c   1.000
_cell.angle_alpha   90.00
_cell.angle_beta   90.00
_cell.angle_gamma   90.00
#
_symmetry.space_group_name_H-M   'P 1'
#
loop_
_entity.id
_entity.type
_entity.pdbx_description
1 polymer ?
#
loop_
_entity_poly.entity_id
_entity_poly.type
_entity_poly.pdbx_seq_one_letter_code
_entity_poly.pdbx_strand_id
1 'polypeptide(L)'
;MILVARAFDTGQNLSPDRSQSWPEALLWYNTALETTDCDEGGEYDGMQDEPRYLLLAREAEMLFTGGCGLEKNPQRSGDLYTKAAEAAMEAMKGRLANQYYEKAEEAWAQMEE
;
A
#
# COMPACT_ATOMS: atom_id res chain seq x y z
N MET A 1 13.57 3.37 -1.39
CA MET A 1 12.29 4.09 -1.48
C MET A 1 11.37 3.75 -0.31
N ILE A 2 11.19 2.46 0.00
CA ILE A 2 10.30 1.98 1.08
C ILE A 2 10.63 2.55 2.47
N LEU A 3 11.92 2.69 2.84
CA LEU A 3 12.30 3.29 4.13
C LEU A 3 11.81 4.75 4.29
N VAL A 4 11.84 5.52 3.21
CA VAL A 4 11.35 6.91 3.20
C VAL A 4 9.82 6.91 3.29
N ALA A 5 9.14 6.04 2.55
CA ALA A 5 7.70 5.86 2.65
C ALA A 5 7.26 5.54 4.10
N ARG A 6 7.94 4.59 4.75
CA ARG A 6 7.69 4.20 6.15
C ARG A 6 7.95 5.32 7.15
N ALA A 7 8.93 6.18 6.89
CA ALA A 7 9.19 7.33 7.75
C ALA A 7 8.01 8.31 7.73
N PHE A 8 7.48 8.61 6.54
CA PHE A 8 6.28 9.45 6.38
C PHE A 8 4.99 8.77 6.84
N ASP A 9 4.91 7.45 6.73
CA ASP A 9 3.80 6.63 7.19
C ASP A 9 3.71 6.63 8.73
N THR A 10 4.82 6.31 9.41
CA THR A 10 4.86 6.13 10.88
C THR A 10 5.18 7.40 11.65
N GLY A 11 5.73 8.43 10.98
CA GLY A 11 6.29 9.62 11.61
C GLY A 11 7.65 9.39 12.29
N GLN A 12 8.21 8.17 12.22
CA GLN A 12 9.50 7.83 12.83
C GLN A 12 10.63 8.02 11.82
N ASN A 13 11.85 8.31 12.29
CA ASN A 13 13.02 8.54 11.43
C ASN A 13 12.86 9.71 10.44
N LEU A 14 11.91 10.61 10.70
CA LEU A 14 11.81 11.90 10.02
C LEU A 14 12.75 12.92 10.68
N SER A 15 13.29 13.83 9.87
CA SER A 15 13.98 15.01 10.37
C SER A 15 13.04 15.85 11.25
N PRO A 16 13.55 16.58 12.25
CA PRO A 16 12.72 17.35 13.19
C PRO A 16 11.89 18.46 12.52
N ASP A 17 12.23 18.85 11.29
CA ASP A 17 11.49 19.80 10.44
C ASP A 17 10.31 19.16 9.68
N ARG A 18 10.18 17.83 9.70
CA ARG A 18 9.17 17.08 8.95
C ARG A 18 8.20 16.38 9.88
N SER A 19 6.95 16.31 9.44
CA SER A 19 5.87 15.60 10.13
C SER A 19 5.35 14.44 9.29
N GLN A 20 4.63 13.53 9.95
CA GLN A 20 3.90 12.45 9.30
C GLN A 20 3.00 13.00 8.18
N SER A 21 3.10 12.40 6.99
CA SER A 21 2.39 12.84 5.78
C SER A 21 2.06 11.63 4.94
N TRP A 22 0.81 11.19 4.99
CA TRP A 22 0.36 10.03 4.20
C TRP A 22 0.31 10.28 2.70
N PRO A 23 0.04 11.49 2.18
CA PRO A 23 0.19 11.77 0.76
C PRO A 23 1.63 11.55 0.28
N GLU A 24 2.63 11.95 1.07
CA GLU A 24 4.04 11.69 0.73
C GLU A 24 4.38 10.20 0.85
N ALA A 25 3.88 9.52 1.89
CA ALA A 25 4.07 8.08 2.03
C ALA A 25 3.51 7.31 0.82
N LEU A 26 2.29 7.63 0.39
CA LEU A 26 1.67 7.04 -0.81
C LEU A 26 2.48 7.29 -2.07
N LEU A 27 3.00 8.51 -2.26
CA LEU A 27 3.86 8.80 -3.42
C LEU A 27 5.09 7.88 -3.43
N TRP A 28 5.76 7.73 -2.30
CA TRP A 28 6.96 6.88 -2.19
C TRP A 28 6.65 5.39 -2.32
N TYR A 29 5.51 4.91 -1.79
CA TYR A 29 5.06 3.54 -1.98
C TYR A 29 4.73 3.25 -3.44
N ASN A 30 4.02 4.17 -4.11
CA ASN A 30 3.68 4.04 -5.51
C ASN A 30 4.94 4.03 -6.40
N THR A 31 5.88 4.94 -6.17
CA THR A 31 7.17 4.93 -6.86
C THR A 31 7.93 3.63 -6.63
N ALA A 32 7.92 3.09 -5.40
CA ALA A 32 8.57 1.82 -5.12
C ALA A 32 7.93 0.67 -5.93
N LEU A 33 6.60 0.62 -5.98
CA LEU A 33 5.85 -0.37 -6.78
C LEU A 33 6.18 -0.26 -8.28
N GLU A 34 6.16 0.95 -8.85
CA GLU A 34 6.49 1.19 -10.26
C GLU A 34 7.92 0.78 -10.61
N THR A 35 8.89 1.07 -9.72
CA THR A 35 10.29 0.69 -9.94
C THR A 35 10.55 -0.81 -9.82
N THR A 36 9.73 -1.53 -9.04
CA THR A 36 9.84 -2.99 -8.87
C THR A 36 9.30 -3.73 -10.09
N ASP A 37 8.24 -3.21 -10.72
CA ASP A 37 7.65 -3.79 -11.94
C ASP A 37 8.56 -3.60 -13.18
N CYS A 38 9.58 -2.74 -13.10
CA CYS A 38 10.50 -2.47 -14.21
C CYS A 38 11.76 -3.37 -14.23
N ASP A 39 11.95 -4.26 -13.24
CA ASP A 39 13.04 -5.24 -13.20
C ASP A 39 12.57 -6.67 -13.55
N GLU A 40 11.70 -6.76 -14.55
CA GLU A 40 11.24 -8.02 -15.17
C GLU A 40 12.37 -8.82 -15.88
N GLY A 41 13.63 -8.55 -15.51
CA GLY A 41 14.88 -9.05 -16.06
C GLY A 41 15.68 -9.95 -15.12
N GLY A 42 15.11 -10.46 -14.02
CA GLY A 42 15.62 -11.65 -13.32
C GLY A 42 17.07 -11.57 -12.81
N GLU A 43 17.59 -10.38 -12.53
CA GLU A 43 18.83 -10.23 -11.78
C GLU A 43 18.52 -10.09 -10.29
N TYR A 44 19.32 -10.77 -9.49
CA TYR A 44 19.18 -10.89 -8.05
C TYR A 44 19.21 -9.50 -7.37
N ASP A 45 18.04 -8.95 -7.09
CA ASP A 45 17.81 -7.75 -6.30
C ASP A 45 17.50 -8.15 -4.84
N GLY A 46 18.11 -7.45 -3.87
CA GLY A 46 17.82 -7.55 -2.44
C GLY A 46 16.39 -7.19 -2.00
N MET A 47 15.43 -7.07 -2.92
CA MET A 47 13.96 -6.97 -2.74
C MET A 47 13.30 -8.22 -2.11
N GLN A 48 13.98 -8.95 -1.22
CA GLN A 48 13.32 -9.98 -0.40
C GLN A 48 12.51 -9.39 0.77
N ASP A 49 12.64 -8.11 1.12
CA ASP A 49 12.14 -7.63 2.41
C ASP A 49 10.65 -7.27 2.44
N GLU A 50 10.03 -6.82 1.33
CA GLU A 50 8.62 -6.42 1.35
C GLU A 50 7.83 -6.84 0.09
N PRO A 51 6.95 -7.85 0.19
CA PRO A 51 6.16 -8.28 -0.94
C PRO A 51 5.12 -7.23 -1.36
N ARG A 52 4.95 -7.06 -2.67
CA ARG A 52 4.03 -6.11 -3.32
C ARG A 52 2.63 -6.07 -2.72
N TYR A 53 2.07 -7.22 -2.34
CA TYR A 53 0.73 -7.28 -1.74
C TYR A 53 0.63 -6.55 -0.39
N LEU A 54 1.71 -6.45 0.41
CA LEU A 54 1.71 -5.70 1.67
C LEU A 54 1.70 -4.20 1.42
N LEU A 55 2.48 -3.73 0.43
CA LEU A 55 2.54 -2.32 0.07
C LEU A 55 1.18 -1.85 -0.44
N LEU A 56 0.58 -2.60 -1.37
CA LEU A 56 -0.77 -2.31 -1.90
C LEU A 56 -1.83 -2.29 -0.80
N ALA A 57 -1.79 -3.24 0.13
CA ALA A 57 -2.72 -3.28 1.25
C ALA A 57 -2.53 -2.10 2.21
N ARG A 58 -1.29 -1.63 2.43
CA ARG A 58 -1.02 -0.46 3.26
C ARG A 58 -1.51 0.83 2.59
N GLU A 59 -1.30 1.00 1.28
CA GLU A 59 -1.83 2.14 0.54
C GLU A 59 -3.37 2.17 0.59
N ALA A 60 -4.00 1.00 0.42
CA ALA A 60 -5.45 0.85 0.53
C ALA A 60 -5.93 1.27 1.93
N GLU A 61 -5.27 0.81 3.00
CA GLU A 61 -5.62 1.15 4.37
C GLU A 61 -5.51 2.65 4.67
N MET A 62 -4.48 3.33 4.15
CA MET A 62 -4.35 4.78 4.25
C MET A 62 -5.52 5.51 3.59
N LEU A 63 -5.95 5.06 2.41
CA LEU A 63 -7.06 5.66 1.67
C LEU A 63 -8.42 5.31 2.29
N PHE A 64 -8.55 4.15 2.93
CA PHE A 64 -9.76 3.77 3.66
C PHE A 64 -9.95 4.60 4.93
N THR A 65 -8.89 4.73 5.73
CA THR A 65 -8.93 5.41 7.02
C THR A 65 -8.86 6.93 6.89
N GLY A 66 -8.08 7.44 5.93
CA GLY A 66 -7.76 8.86 5.80
C GLY A 66 -7.06 9.43 7.05
N GLY A 67 -6.57 10.66 6.95
CA GLY A 67 -5.81 11.31 8.02
C GLY A 67 -4.38 11.64 7.61
N CYS A 68 -3.63 12.29 8.52
CA CYS A 68 -2.26 12.76 8.26
C CYS A 68 -2.10 13.51 6.93
N GLY A 69 -3.09 14.35 6.59
CA GLY A 69 -3.14 15.12 5.34
C GLY A 69 -3.72 14.40 4.12
N LEU A 70 -4.16 13.14 4.25
CA LEU A 70 -4.79 12.37 3.19
C LEU A 70 -6.31 12.30 3.37
N GLU A 71 -7.05 12.58 2.30
CA GLU A 71 -8.50 12.40 2.27
C GLU A 71 -8.86 10.93 2.07
N LYS A 72 -9.98 10.51 2.68
CA LYS A 72 -10.52 9.17 2.45
C LYS A 72 -10.92 9.02 0.99
N ASN A 73 -10.58 7.88 0.41
CA ASN A 73 -11.04 7.48 -0.91
C ASN A 73 -11.40 5.99 -0.88
N PRO A 74 -12.63 5.64 -0.43
CA PRO A 74 -13.06 4.25 -0.31
C PRO A 74 -13.06 3.51 -1.65
N GLN A 75 -13.36 4.21 -2.75
CA GLN A 75 -13.30 3.65 -4.11
C GLN A 75 -11.89 3.16 -4.45
N ARG A 76 -10.90 4.06 -4.35
CA ARG A 76 -9.50 3.74 -4.65
C ARG A 76 -8.92 2.73 -3.64
N SER A 77 -9.37 2.78 -2.39
CA SER A 77 -9.02 1.78 -1.38
C SER A 77 -9.49 0.39 -1.80
N GLY A 78 -10.74 0.22 -2.21
CA GLY A 78 -11.26 -1.07 -2.65
C GLY A 78 -10.47 -1.62 -3.85
N ASP A 79 -10.21 -0.78 -4.86
CA ASP A 79 -9.40 -1.17 -6.02
C ASP A 79 -7.99 -1.65 -5.63
N LEU A 80 -7.34 -0.97 -4.68
CA LEU A 80 -6.01 -1.35 -4.19
C LEU A 80 -6.04 -2.61 -3.35
N TYR A 81 -7.07 -2.83 -2.53
CA TYR A 81 -7.24 -4.08 -1.79
C TYR A 81 -7.48 -5.27 -2.74
N THR A 82 -8.24 -5.10 -3.82
CA THR A 82 -8.39 -6.12 -4.86
C THR A 82 -7.05 -6.47 -5.49
N LYS A 83 -6.25 -5.47 -5.89
CA LYS A 83 -4.90 -5.69 -6.43
C LYS A 83 -3.95 -6.35 -5.41
N ALA A 84 -4.08 -5.98 -4.13
CA ALA A 84 -3.33 -6.63 -3.06
C ALA A 84 -3.73 -8.10 -2.90
N ALA A 85 -5.03 -8.41 -3.04
CA ALA A 85 -5.55 -9.76 -2.99
C ALA A 85 -5.04 -10.63 -4.14
N GLU A 86 -5.06 -10.10 -5.36
CA GLU A 86 -4.52 -10.76 -6.56
C GLU A 86 -3.02 -11.05 -6.40
N ALA A 87 -2.22 -10.05 -6.02
CA ALA A 87 -0.79 -10.23 -5.77
C ALA A 87 -0.50 -11.20 -4.61
N ALA A 88 -1.35 -11.24 -3.59
CA ALA A 88 -1.25 -12.23 -2.51
C ALA A 88 -1.60 -13.64 -3.01
N MET A 89 -2.57 -13.79 -3.91
CA MET A 89 -2.95 -15.07 -4.51
C MET A 89 -1.83 -15.61 -5.40
N GLU A 90 -1.19 -14.76 -6.21
CA GLU A 90 -0.01 -15.08 -7.02
C GLU A 90 1.15 -15.57 -6.14
N ALA A 91 1.35 -14.94 -4.98
CA ALA A 91 2.33 -15.35 -3.97
C ALA A 91 1.89 -16.58 -3.12
N MET A 92 0.82 -17.28 -3.51
CA MET A 92 0.22 -18.43 -2.81
C MET A 92 -0.22 -18.13 -1.36
N LYS A 93 -0.55 -16.87 -1.05
CA LYS A 93 -1.07 -16.41 0.24
C LYS A 93 -2.60 -16.35 0.24
N GLY A 94 -3.28 -17.43 -0.12
CA GLY A 94 -4.74 -17.45 -0.30
C GLY A 94 -5.56 -16.96 0.92
N ARG A 95 -5.11 -17.22 2.15
CA ARG A 95 -5.77 -16.68 3.36
C ARG A 95 -5.67 -15.15 3.45
N LEU A 96 -4.54 -14.59 3.03
CA LEU A 96 -4.31 -13.15 3.04
C LEU A 96 -5.07 -12.49 1.88
N ALA A 97 -5.10 -13.15 0.71
CA ALA A 97 -5.90 -12.71 -0.42
C ALA A 97 -7.38 -12.58 -0.05
N ASN A 98 -7.96 -13.58 0.61
CA ASN A 98 -9.35 -13.52 1.08
C ASN A 98 -9.60 -12.35 2.05
N GLN A 99 -8.68 -12.08 2.98
CA GLN A 99 -8.80 -10.93 3.89
C GLN A 99 -8.79 -9.60 3.14
N TYR A 100 -7.98 -9.48 2.08
CA TYR A 100 -7.96 -8.28 1.26
C TYR A 100 -9.22 -8.14 0.40
N TYR A 101 -9.78 -9.23 -0.13
CA TYR A 101 -11.09 -9.18 -0.79
C TYR A 101 -12.19 -8.73 0.16
N GLU A 102 -12.22 -9.25 1.39
CA GLU A 102 -13.18 -8.81 2.42
C GLU A 102 -13.04 -7.30 2.71
N LYS A 103 -11.81 -6.81 2.87
CA LYS A 103 -11.55 -5.37 3.06
C LYS A 103 -11.92 -4.52 1.83
N ALA A 104 -11.81 -5.06 0.62
CA ALA A 104 -12.24 -4.36 -0.59
C ALA A 104 -13.75 -4.15 -0.60
N GLU A 105 -14.51 -5.19 -0.27
CA GLU A 105 -15.96 -5.13 -0.14
C GLU A 105 -16.38 -4.14 0.97
N GLU A 106 -15.70 -4.15 2.12
CA GLU A 106 -15.94 -3.16 3.19
C GLU A 106 -15.69 -1.71 2.74
N ALA A 107 -14.68 -1.50 1.90
CA ALA A 107 -14.37 -0.18 1.33
C ALA A 107 -15.43 0.29 0.35
N TRP A 108 -15.93 -0.59 -0.51
CA TRP A 108 -17.01 -0.25 -1.44
C TRP A 108 -18.36 -0.10 -0.74
N ALA A 109 -18.63 -0.88 0.31
CA ALA A 109 -19.85 -0.74 1.10
C ALA A 109 -19.96 0.66 1.76
N GLN A 110 -18.84 1.27 2.16
CA GLN A 110 -18.81 2.65 2.66
C GLN A 110 -19.10 3.72 1.60
N MET A 111 -19.14 3.37 0.32
CA MET A 111 -19.58 4.29 -0.73
C MET A 111 -21.10 4.33 -0.89
N GLU A 112 -21.80 3.30 -0.42
CA GLU A 112 -23.26 3.18 -0.52
C GLU A 112 -24.00 3.78 0.70
N GLU A 113 -23.27 4.21 1.74
CA GLU A 113 -23.79 4.89 2.95
C GLU A 113 -23.64 6.42 2.87
#